data_AF-A0A752F258-F1
#
_entry.id   AF-A0A752F258-F1
#
_cell.length_a   1.000
_cell.length_b   1.000
_cell.length_c   1.000
_cell.angle_alpha   90.00
_cell.angle_beta   90.00
_cell.angle_gamma   90.00
#
_symmetry.space_group_name_H-M   'P 1'
#
loop_
_entity.id
_entity.type
_entity.pdbx_description
1 polymer ?
#
loop_
_entity_poly.entity_id
_entity_poly.type
_entity_poly.pdbx_seq_one_letter_code
_entity_poly.pdbx_strand_id
1 'polypeptide(L)'
;MKPLFSVLKSNHNSSSFESPDFVDSKDFYAGIGYDQGKLGAQFENTCAARMSVALIKSGVKFKGRLLPIKEGKWKGRSIETGAKNLADIL
;
A
#
# COMPACT_ATOMS: atom_id res chain seq x y z
N MET A 1 14.76 -8.41 -4.62
CA MET A 1 15.06 -7.36 -5.61
C MET A 1 15.06 -6.04 -4.87
N LYS A 2 16.09 -5.21 -5.02
CA LYS A 2 16.13 -3.85 -4.45
C LYS A 2 15.62 -2.88 -5.52
N PRO A 3 14.47 -2.21 -5.34
CA PRO A 3 13.94 -1.30 -6.35
C PRO A 3 14.79 -0.03 -6.39
N LEU A 4 14.83 0.64 -7.55
CA LEU A 4 15.33 2.01 -7.61
C LEU A 4 14.44 2.91 -6.76
N PHE A 5 15.05 3.83 -6.01
CA PHE A 5 14.32 4.77 -5.17
C PHE A 5 13.28 5.57 -5.97
N SER A 6 13.64 6.05 -7.16
CA SER A 6 12.75 6.80 -8.04
C SER A 6 11.51 5.99 -8.45
N VAL A 7 11.69 4.70 -8.75
CA VAL A 7 10.59 3.78 -9.11
C VAL A 7 9.71 3.47 -7.90
N LEU A 8 10.29 3.31 -6.72
CA LEU A 8 9.51 3.08 -5.50
C LEU A 8 8.70 4.33 -5.14
N LYS A 9 9.33 5.52 -5.21
CA LYS A 9 8.69 6.80 -4.93
C LYS A 9 7.54 7.09 -5.90
N SER A 10 7.73 6.88 -7.21
CA SER A 10 6.66 7.12 -8.19
C SER A 10 5.46 6.17 -8.05
N ASN A 11 5.63 5.03 -7.39
CA ASN A 11 4.55 4.10 -7.08
C ASN A 11 3.92 4.32 -5.69
N HIS A 12 4.46 5.24 -4.89
CA HIS A 12 4.02 5.48 -3.52
C HIS A 12 3.01 6.64 -3.45
N ASN A 13 1.76 6.31 -3.17
CA ASN A 13 0.70 7.29 -2.95
C ASN A 13 0.90 8.00 -1.60
N SER A 14 1.23 9.29 -1.60
CA SER A 14 1.43 10.07 -0.38
C SER A 14 0.12 10.30 0.38
N SER A 15 0.21 10.41 1.71
CA SER A 15 -0.90 10.84 2.58
C SER A 15 -0.79 12.31 3.00
N SER A 16 0.28 13.01 2.59
CA SER A 16 0.46 14.44 2.89
C SER A 16 -0.23 15.27 1.83
N PHE A 17 -1.12 16.19 2.24
CA PHE A 17 -1.90 17.07 1.35
C PHE A 17 -1.02 18.06 0.56
N GLU A 18 0.22 18.29 1.00
CA GLU A 18 1.18 19.17 0.32
C GLU A 18 1.96 18.43 -0.77
N SER A 19 1.84 17.10 -0.84
CA SER A 19 2.56 16.29 -1.80
C SER A 19 1.87 16.32 -3.16
N PRO A 20 2.63 16.44 -4.28
CA PRO A 20 2.05 16.27 -5.61
C PRO A 20 1.52 14.84 -5.85
N ASP A 21 1.99 13.87 -5.06
CA ASP A 21 1.58 12.46 -5.11
C ASP A 21 0.48 12.15 -4.08
N PHE A 22 -0.20 13.17 -3.54
CA PHE A 22 -1.26 12.99 -2.55
C PHE A 22 -2.42 12.16 -3.11
N VAL A 23 -2.85 11.18 -2.33
CA VAL A 23 -4.08 10.41 -2.58
C VAL A 23 -4.80 10.24 -1.25
N ASP A 24 -6.07 10.62 -1.18
CA ASP A 24 -6.89 10.42 0.01
C ASP A 24 -6.95 8.94 0.40
N SER A 25 -7.14 8.65 1.68
CA SER A 25 -7.15 7.26 2.15
C SER A 25 -8.32 6.44 1.59
N LYS A 26 -9.49 7.07 1.38
CA LYS A 26 -10.65 6.39 0.77
C LYS A 26 -10.35 6.02 -0.67
N ASP A 27 -9.77 6.95 -1.43
CA ASP A 27 -9.40 6.73 -2.84
C ASP A 27 -8.27 5.69 -2.97
N PHE A 28 -7.30 5.70 -2.05
CA PHE A 28 -6.26 4.70 -1.99
C PHE A 28 -6.83 3.29 -1.81
N TYR A 29 -7.73 3.11 -0.83
CA TYR A 29 -8.37 1.80 -0.58
C TYR A 29 -9.30 1.39 -1.72
N ALA A 30 -10.06 2.34 -2.30
CA ALA A 30 -10.89 2.08 -3.45
C ALA A 30 -10.06 1.56 -4.63
N GLY A 31 -8.88 2.15 -4.87
CA GLY A 31 -7.94 1.72 -5.91
C GLY A 31 -7.36 0.30 -5.73
N ILE A 32 -7.52 -0.32 -4.56
CA ILE A 32 -7.17 -1.73 -4.32
C ILE A 32 -8.40 -2.62 -4.04
N GLY A 33 -9.60 -2.10 -4.28
CA GLY A 33 -10.89 -2.80 -4.22
C GLY A 33 -11.53 -2.85 -2.83
N TYR A 34 -11.30 -1.83 -2.00
CA TYR A 34 -11.87 -1.73 -0.65
C TYR A 34 -12.56 -0.40 -0.41
N ASP A 35 -13.66 -0.46 0.33
CA ASP A 35 -14.31 0.72 0.92
C ASP A 35 -13.71 0.94 2.31
N GLN A 36 -12.95 2.01 2.50
CA GLN A 36 -12.30 2.30 3.79
C GLN A 36 -13.32 2.46 4.92
N GLY A 37 -14.52 2.98 4.65
CA GLY A 37 -15.55 3.13 5.69
C GLY A 37 -16.06 1.80 6.24
N LYS A 38 -15.78 0.69 5.53
CA LYS A 38 -16.08 -0.69 5.96
C LYS A 38 -14.86 -1.42 6.51
N LEU A 39 -13.68 -0.81 6.43
CA LEU A 39 -12.46 -1.30 7.05
C LEU A 39 -12.40 -0.73 8.48
N GLY A 40 -12.33 -1.60 9.49
CA GLY A 40 -12.29 -1.17 10.89
C GLY A 40 -11.13 -0.23 11.22
N ALA A 41 -11.14 0.36 12.43
CA ALA A 41 -10.20 1.39 12.87
C ALA A 41 -8.71 1.03 12.67
N GLN A 42 -8.36 -0.26 12.63
CA GLN A 42 -7.00 -0.73 12.35
C GLN A 42 -6.47 -0.37 10.94
N PHE A 43 -7.34 0.12 10.05
CA PHE A 43 -7.00 0.54 8.68
C PHE A 43 -6.99 2.08 8.50
N GLU A 44 -7.10 2.86 9.57
CA GLU A 44 -6.97 4.33 9.50
C GLU A 44 -5.52 4.76 9.22
N ASN A 45 -4.55 4.08 9.85
CA ASN A 45 -3.13 4.29 9.61
C ASN A 45 -2.69 3.60 8.31
N THR A 46 -2.58 4.38 7.23
CA THR A 46 -2.37 3.84 5.87
C THR A 46 -0.91 3.71 5.44
N CYS A 47 0.08 4.09 6.26
CA CYS A 47 1.49 4.15 5.86
C CYS A 47 2.03 2.81 5.34
N ALA A 48 1.80 1.73 6.07
CA ALA A 48 2.26 0.40 5.68
C ALA A 48 1.47 -0.16 4.48
N ALA A 49 0.18 0.15 4.37
CA ALA A 49 -0.62 -0.24 3.22
C ALA A 49 -0.11 0.44 1.94
N ARG A 50 0.13 1.76 1.98
CA ARG A 50 0.69 2.56 0.89
C ARG A 50 2.07 2.04 0.48
N MET A 51 2.95 1.78 1.45
CA MET A 51 4.27 1.22 1.20
C MET A 51 4.20 -0.19 0.61
N SER A 52 3.34 -1.07 1.13
CA SER A 52 3.12 -2.42 0.61
C SER A 52 2.70 -2.40 -0.86
N VAL A 53 1.77 -1.53 -1.24
CA VAL A 53 1.35 -1.37 -2.64
C VAL A 53 2.51 -0.86 -3.50
N ALA A 54 3.28 0.13 -3.04
CA ALA A 54 4.42 0.68 -3.77
C ALA A 54 5.49 -0.38 -4.03
N LEU A 55 5.80 -1.20 -3.02
CA LEU A 55 6.74 -2.32 -3.10
C LEU A 55 6.29 -3.37 -4.12
N ILE A 56 5.00 -3.76 -4.09
CA ILE A 56 4.43 -4.71 -5.06
C ILE A 56 4.55 -4.16 -6.49
N LYS A 57 4.14 -2.91 -6.71
CA LYS A 57 4.23 -2.24 -8.02
C LYS A 57 5.67 -2.11 -8.52
N SER A 58 6.62 -2.01 -7.61
CA SER A 58 8.06 -1.92 -7.89
C SER A 58 8.73 -3.30 -8.05
N GLY A 59 7.97 -4.39 -8.05
CA GLY A 59 8.49 -5.74 -8.26
C GLY A 59 9.10 -6.41 -7.03
N VAL A 60 8.98 -5.79 -5.84
CA VAL A 60 9.44 -6.40 -4.59
C VAL A 60 8.47 -7.52 -4.19
N LYS A 61 9.03 -8.68 -3.89
CA LYS A 61 8.28 -9.84 -3.40
C LYS A 61 8.43 -9.90 -1.89
N PHE A 62 7.32 -9.79 -1.17
CA PHE A 62 7.23 -10.02 0.27
C PHE A 62 5.91 -10.74 0.58
N LYS A 63 5.79 -11.34 1.76
CA LYS A 63 4.60 -12.08 2.19
C LYS A 63 3.73 -11.20 3.10
N GLY A 64 2.82 -10.44 2.50
CA GLY A 64 1.81 -9.69 3.25
C GLY A 64 0.82 -10.63 3.96
N ARG A 65 0.38 -10.26 5.16
CA ARG A 65 -0.45 -11.12 6.03
C ARG A 65 -1.94 -10.81 6.02
N LEU A 66 -2.32 -9.58 5.68
CA LEU A 66 -3.63 -9.05 6.10
C LEU A 66 -4.65 -8.87 4.98
N LEU A 67 -4.25 -8.27 3.85
CA LEU A 67 -5.24 -7.78 2.90
C LEU A 67 -4.83 -8.12 1.45
N PRO A 68 -5.57 -8.98 0.72
CA PRO A 68 -5.31 -9.19 -0.71
C PRO A 68 -5.81 -8.01 -1.54
N ILE A 69 -5.03 -7.55 -2.52
CA ILE A 69 -5.52 -6.60 -3.53
C ILE A 69 -6.65 -7.28 -4.32
N LYS A 70 -7.82 -6.63 -4.42
CA LYS A 70 -9.01 -7.23 -5.05
C LYS A 70 -9.17 -6.89 -6.53
N GLU A 71 -8.45 -5.89 -7.02
CA GLU A 71 -8.67 -5.32 -8.35
C GLU A 71 -7.35 -4.95 -9.08
N GLY A 72 -7.46 -4.74 -10.39
CA GLY A 72 -6.35 -4.32 -11.24
C GLY A 72 -5.26 -5.38 -11.47
N LYS A 73 -4.14 -4.93 -12.05
CA LYS A 73 -2.99 -5.78 -12.46
C LYS A 73 -2.39 -6.61 -11.31
N TRP A 74 -2.53 -6.14 -10.07
CA TRP A 74 -1.91 -6.75 -8.89
C TRP A 74 -2.89 -7.55 -8.03
N LYS A 75 -4.09 -7.84 -8.56
CA LYS A 75 -5.11 -8.66 -7.90
C LYS A 75 -4.53 -9.98 -7.38
N GLY A 76 -4.89 -10.33 -6.14
CA GLY A 76 -4.43 -11.52 -5.43
C GLY A 76 -3.10 -11.37 -4.70
N ARG A 77 -2.36 -10.26 -4.88
CA ARG A 77 -1.16 -9.98 -4.09
C ARG A 77 -1.56 -9.43 -2.72
N SER A 78 -0.98 -9.96 -1.65
CA SER A 78 -1.29 -9.53 -0.28
C SER A 78 -0.42 -8.37 0.18
N ILE A 79 -1.03 -7.37 0.81
CA ILE A 79 -0.37 -6.26 1.50
C ILE A 79 -0.25 -6.51 3.00
N GLU A 80 0.72 -5.86 3.62
CA GLU A 80 0.87 -5.75 5.07
C GLU A 80 0.43 -4.34 5.49
N THR A 81 -0.42 -4.23 6.52
CA THR A 81 -0.95 -2.94 6.98
C THR A 81 -0.38 -2.52 8.33
N GLY A 82 0.41 -3.37 9.01
CA GLY A 82 1.19 -2.99 10.19
C GLY A 82 2.59 -2.51 9.83
N ALA A 83 2.98 -1.29 10.24
CA ALA A 83 4.30 -0.74 9.91
C ALA A 83 5.45 -1.56 10.52
N LYS A 84 5.35 -1.95 11.80
CA LYS A 84 6.32 -2.83 12.47
C LYS A 84 6.45 -4.16 11.73
N ASN A 85 5.31 -4.77 11.41
CA ASN A 85 5.23 -6.03 10.69
C ASN A 85 5.84 -5.98 9.29
N LEU A 86 5.66 -4.87 8.58
CA LEU A 86 6.23 -4.65 7.26
C LEU A 86 7.74 -4.42 7.35
N ALA A 87 8.21 -3.65 8.34
CA ALA A 87 9.63 -3.43 8.56
C ALA A 87 10.38 -4.73 8.91
N ASP A 88 9.76 -5.64 9.67
CA ASP A 88 10.38 -6.92 10.05
C ASP A 88 10.57 -7.90 8.88
N ILE A 89 9.81 -7.74 7.79
CA ILE A 89 9.84 -8.65 6.63
C ILE A 89 10.62 -8.10 5.43
N LEU A 90 11.09 -6.86 5.48
CA LEU A 90 11.88 -6.19 4.43
C LEU A 90 13.38 -6.31 4.70
#